data_AF-A0A4R4E8T8-F1
#
_entry.id   AF-A0A4R4E8T8-F1
#
_cell.length_a   1.000
_cell.length_b   1.000
_cell.length_c   1.000
_cell.angle_alpha   90.00
_cell.angle_beta   90.00
_cell.angle_gamma   90.00
#
_symmetry.space_group_name_H-M   'P 1'
#
loop_
_entity.id
_entity.type
_entity.pdbx_description
1 polymer ?
#
loop_
_entity_poly.entity_id
_entity_poly.type
_entity_poly.pdbx_seq_one_letter_code
_entity_poly.pdbx_strand_id
1 'polypeptide(L)' 'MTSKLNKITGQIEVLRKELNEIVQNKELTDSEVIAASEKLDEALNEYDRLLKKQSRQS' A
#
# COMPACT_ATOMS: atom_id res chain seq x y z
N MET A 1 12.38 8.46 -12.96
CA MET A 1 12.15 7.47 -11.88
C MET A 1 11.19 7.95 -10.80
N THR A 2 11.12 9.25 -10.49
CA THR A 2 10.09 9.90 -9.65
C THR A 2 8.66 9.48 -10.03
N SER A 3 8.39 9.25 -11.31
CA SER A 3 7.11 8.76 -11.80
C SER A 3 6.70 7.38 -11.30
N LYS A 4 7.63 6.47 -10.98
CA LYS A 4 7.30 5.15 -10.42
C LYS A 4 6.95 5.26 -8.93
N LEU A 5 7.74 6.01 -8.16
CA LEU A 5 7.44 6.29 -6.75
C LEU A 5 6.10 7.01 -6.61
N ASN A 6 5.83 8.04 -7.41
CA ASN A 6 4.55 8.75 -7.36
C ASN A 6 3.36 7.85 -7.69
N LYS A 7 3.51 6.89 -8.62
CA LYS A 7 2.46 5.93 -8.95
C LYS A 7 2.16 5.00 -7.79
N ILE A 8 3.19 4.41 -7.17
CA ILE A 8 2.99 3.49 -6.04
C ILE A 8 2.47 4.26 -4.81
N THR A 9 2.89 5.51 -4.58
CA THR A 9 2.30 6.37 -3.54
C THR A 9 0.81 6.60 -3.78
N GLY A 10 0.42 6.87 -5.04
CA GLY A 10 -1.00 7.00 -5.40
C GLY A 10 -1.80 5.71 -5.12
N GLN A 11 -1.22 4.55 -5.44
CA GLN A 11 -1.85 3.25 -5.16
C GLN A 11 -2.00 3.00 -3.65
N ILE A 12 -0.99 3.33 -2.85
CA ILE A 12 -1.04 3.23 -1.37
C ILE A 12 -2.18 4.11 -0.82
N GLU A 13 -2.32 5.33 -1.31
CA GLU A 13 -3.38 6.24 -0.85
C GLU A 13 -4.80 5.73 -1.20
N VAL A 14 -4.97 5.11 -2.37
CA VAL A 14 -6.25 4.47 -2.75
C VAL A 14 -6.53 3.28 -1.85
N LEU A 15 -5.57 2.36 -1.69
CA LEU A 15 -5.72 1.15 -0.87
C LEU A 15 -5.95 1.49 0.61
N ARG A 16 -5.33 2.55 1.13
CA ARG A 16 -5.57 3.02 2.50
C ARG A 16 -7.01 3.50 2.68
N LYS A 17 -7.58 4.20 1.70
CA LYS A 17 -8.99 4.64 1.74
C LYS A 17 -9.93 3.46 1.68
N GLU A 18 -9.71 2.53 0.75
CA GLU A 18 -10.51 1.31 0.62
C GLU A 18 -10.49 0.50 1.92
N LEU A 19 -9.31 0.25 2.50
CA LEU A 19 -9.20 -0.45 3.77
C LEU A 19 -9.97 0.27 4.89
N ASN A 20 -9.80 1.59 4.99
CA ASN A 20 -10.50 2.41 6.00
C ASN A 20 -12.03 2.31 5.85
N GLU A 21 -12.55 2.31 4.63
CA GLU A 21 -13.98 2.17 4.35
C GLU A 21 -14.51 0.78 4.73
N ILE A 22 -13.74 -0.28 4.45
CA ILE A 22 -14.11 -1.66 4.77
C ILE A 22 -14.16 -1.86 6.29
N VAL A 23 -13.14 -1.39 7.03
CA VAL A 23 -13.09 -1.57 8.50
C VAL A 23 -14.13 -0.76 9.27
N GLN A 24 -14.77 0.26 8.66
CA GLN A 24 -15.88 0.96 9.33
C GLN A 24 -17.07 0.04 9.60
N ASN A 25 -17.25 -1.00 8.79
CA ASN A 25 -18.45 -1.83 8.80
C ASN A 25 -18.16 -3.31 9.06
N LYS A 26 -16.88 -3.67 9.30
CA LYS A 26 -16.43 -5.06 9.42
C LYS A 26 -15.43 -5.23 10.54
N GLU A 27 -15.37 -6.43 11.10
CA GLU A 27 -14.33 -6.79 12.06
C GLU A 27 -12.97 -6.88 11.37
N LEU A 28 -11.90 -6.62 12.13
CA LEU A 28 -10.54 -6.67 11.60
C LEU A 28 -10.13 -8.07 11.11
N THR A 29 -10.79 -9.11 11.62
CA THR A 29 -10.60 -10.51 11.22
C THR A 29 -11.46 -10.93 10.04
N ASP A 30 -12.29 -10.04 9.51
CA ASP A 30 -13.07 -10.31 8.31
C ASP A 30 -12.13 -10.56 7.12
N SER A 31 -12.42 -11.58 6.32
CA SER A 31 -11.59 -11.96 5.18
C SER A 31 -11.39 -10.84 4.17
N GLU A 32 -12.36 -9.93 4.02
CA GLU A 32 -12.25 -8.78 3.12
C GLU A 32 -11.30 -7.72 3.69
N VAL A 33 -11.32 -7.49 5.01
CA VAL A 33 -10.38 -6.60 5.69
C VAL A 33 -8.96 -7.15 5.60
N ILE A 34 -8.79 -8.46 5.81
CA ILE A 34 -7.49 -9.13 5.69
C ILE A 34 -6.96 -8.98 4.26
N ALA A 35 -7.77 -9.31 3.25
CA ALA A 35 -7.36 -9.21 1.85
C ALA A 35 -7.03 -7.76 1.43
N ALA A 36 -7.78 -6.77 1.92
CA ALA A 36 -7.48 -5.36 1.67
C ALA A 36 -6.17 -4.92 2.37
N SER A 37 -5.93 -5.42 3.59
CA SER A 37 -4.70 -5.15 4.34
C SER A 37 -3.47 -5.76 3.66
N GLU A 38 -3.57 -7.00 3.16
CA GLU A 38 -2.49 -7.67 2.43
C GLU A 38 -2.11 -6.89 1.16
N LYS A 39 -3.08 -6.42 0.39
CA LYS A 39 -2.82 -5.59 -0.80
C LYS A 39 -2.12 -4.28 -0.46
N LEU A 40 -2.52 -3.63 0.63
CA LEU A 40 -1.86 -2.41 1.10
C LEU A 40 -0.42 -2.69 1.52
N ASP A 41 -0.17 -3.81 2.22
CA ASP A 41 1.17 -4.22 2.63
C ASP A 41 2.09 -4.52 1.44
N GLU A 42 1.59 -5.21 0.41
CA GLU A 42 2.32 -5.45 -0.84
C GLU A 42 2.76 -4.14 -1.51
N ALA A 43 1.86 -3.15 -1.56
CA ALA A 43 2.16 -1.84 -2.16
C ALA A 43 3.20 -1.07 -1.34
N LEU A 44 3.12 -1.12 0.00
CA LEU A 44 4.11 -0.51 0.90
C LEU A 44 5.48 -1.18 0.75
N ASN A 45 5.52 -2.51 0.65
CA ASN A 45 6.74 -3.27 0.44
C ASN A 45 7.41 -2.91 -0.90
N GLU A 46 6.64 -2.73 -1.97
CA GLU A 46 7.20 -2.29 -3.26
C GLU A 46 7.72 -0.84 -3.19
N TYR A 47 7.03 0.06 -2.49
CA TYR A 47 7.52 1.42 -2.24
C TYR A 47 8.87 1.42 -1.50
N ASP A 48 8.98 0.65 -0.43
CA ASP A 48 10.24 0.50 0.33
C ASP A 48 11.37 -0.08 -0.54
N ARG A 49 11.09 -1.09 -1.37
CA ARG A 49 12.05 -1.62 -2.35
C ARG A 49 12.52 -0.55 -3.33
N LEU A 50 11.61 0.29 -3.83
CA LEU A 50 11.96 1.38 -4.75
C LEU A 50 12.82 2.45 -4.06
N LEU A 51 12.50 2.83 -2.82
CA LEU A 51 13.32 3.75 -2.03
C LEU A 51 14.73 3.20 -1.75
N LYS A 52 14.83 1.91 -1.39
CA LYS A 52 16.12 1.24 -1.17
C LYS A 52 16.96 1.17 -2.44
N LYS A 53 16.34 0.99 -3.61
CA LYS A 53 17.05 1.06 -4.90
C LYS A 53 17.60 2.45 -5.19
N GLN A 54 16.85 3.50 -4.83
CA GLN A 54 17.30 4.89 -5.02
C GLN A 54 18.49 5.23 -4.11
N SER A 55 18.42 4.87 -2.83
CA SER A 55 19.48 5.16 -1.85
C SER A 55 20.79 4.39 -2.11
N ARG A 56 20.73 3.22 -2.75
CA ARG A 56 21.92 2.44 -3.14
C ARG A 56 22.59 2.92 -4.43
N GLN A 57 21.95 3.82 -5.18
CA GLN A 57 22.47 4.40 -6.42
C GLN A 57 22.96 5.85 -6.25
N SER A 58 22.93 6.37 -5.01
CA SER A 58 23.37 7.72 -4.65
C SER A 58 24.76 7.72 -4.05
#